data_AF-A0A6P4F9T6-F1
#
_entry.id   AF-A0A6P4F9T6-F1
#
_cell.length_a   1.000
_cell.length_b   1.000
_cell.length_c   1.000
_cell.angle_alpha   90.00
_cell.angle_beta   90.00
_cell.angle_gamma   90.00
#
_symmetry.space_group_name_H-M   'P 1'
#
loop_
_entity.id
_entity.type
_entity.pdbx_description
1 polymer ?
#
loop_
_entity_poly.entity_id
_entity_poly.type
_entity_poly.pdbx_seq_one_letter_code
_entity_poly.pdbx_strand_id
1 'polypeptide(L)'
;MHVRKFLCCIPLKYGVIIVGAISGLIDFILGSIGWDMVISNKFPDYVVEFFRTMNTRTCVAGFSALIWVLMIDHLLLIYGVIYRNLLLIGTWLLINYIVFLFTLVTVLLDGWAIVRINSSRGASESSEESTA
;
A
#
# COMPACT_ATOMS: atom_id res chain seq x y z
N MET A 1 -2.36 24.26 32.54
CA MET A 1 -1.81 23.43 31.44
C MET A 1 -2.59 22.14 31.12
N HIS A 2 -3.74 21.84 31.78
CA HIS A 2 -4.50 20.60 31.50
C HIS A 2 -5.43 20.65 30.27
N VAL A 3 -5.94 21.82 29.90
CA VAL A 3 -6.95 21.96 28.84
C VAL A 3 -6.37 21.77 27.42
N ARG A 4 -5.09 22.15 27.20
CA ARG A 4 -4.40 21.98 25.91
C ARG A 4 -4.17 20.51 25.52
N LYS A 5 -3.90 19.62 26.49
CA LYS A 5 -3.77 18.17 26.23
C LYS A 5 -5.13 17.53 25.95
N PHE A 6 -6.19 18.01 26.58
CA PHE A 6 -7.55 17.48 26.41
C PHE A 6 -8.13 17.81 25.02
N LEU A 7 -7.96 19.04 24.54
CA LEU A 7 -8.41 19.45 23.20
C LEU A 7 -7.61 18.81 22.05
N CYS A 8 -6.38 18.36 22.27
CA CYS A 8 -5.55 17.76 21.22
C CYS A 8 -5.72 16.24 21.15
N CYS A 9 -5.90 15.56 22.28
CA CYS A 9 -6.02 14.10 22.31
C CYS A 9 -7.42 13.58 21.94
N ILE A 10 -8.49 14.35 22.15
CA ILE A 10 -9.86 13.95 21.82
C ILE A 10 -10.13 13.91 20.30
N PRO A 11 -9.88 14.99 19.53
CA PRO A 11 -10.09 14.94 18.08
C PRO A 11 -9.14 13.95 17.41
N LEU A 12 -7.93 13.76 17.95
CA LEU A 12 -7.00 12.75 17.46
C LEU A 12 -7.54 11.33 17.69
N LYS A 13 -8.15 11.07 18.87
CA LYS A 13 -8.77 9.78 19.17
C LYS A 13 -9.91 9.45 18.18
N TYR A 14 -10.83 10.39 17.98
CA TYR A 14 -11.97 10.17 17.08
C TYR A 14 -11.55 10.16 15.60
N GLY A 15 -10.60 11.01 15.21
CA GLY A 15 -10.06 11.03 13.85
C GLY A 15 -9.40 9.70 13.47
N VAL A 16 -8.57 9.14 14.36
CA VAL A 16 -7.91 7.85 14.13
C VAL A 16 -8.92 6.71 14.02
N ILE A 17 -9.99 6.72 14.83
CA ILE A 17 -11.06 5.71 14.76
C ILE A 17 -11.82 5.81 13.42
N ILE A 18 -12.19 7.03 13.00
CA ILE A 18 -12.94 7.25 11.75
C ILE A 18 -12.09 6.84 10.54
N VAL A 19 -10.83 7.30 10.48
CA VAL A 19 -9.91 6.95 9.39
C VAL A 19 -9.65 5.46 9.38
N GLY A 20 -9.37 4.84 10.54
CA GLY A 20 -9.17 3.40 10.63
C GLY A 20 -10.39 2.60 10.16
N ALA A 21 -11.60 3.04 10.50
CA ALA A 21 -12.83 2.36 10.07
C ALA A 21 -13.06 2.50 8.55
N ILE A 22 -12.85 3.69 7.97
CA ILE A 22 -13.00 3.92 6.53
C ILE A 22 -11.94 3.14 5.76
N SER A 23 -10.67 3.25 6.13
CA SER A 23 -9.57 2.53 5.49
C SER A 23 -9.77 1.01 5.60
N GLY A 24 -10.14 0.50 6.77
CA GLY A 24 -10.42 -0.92 6.96
C GLY A 24 -11.60 -1.42 6.10
N LEU A 25 -12.64 -0.61 5.91
CA LEU A 25 -13.76 -0.96 5.03
C LEU A 25 -13.31 -1.02 3.55
N ILE A 26 -12.51 -0.05 3.12
CA ILE A 26 -11.96 -0.01 1.76
C ILE A 26 -11.07 -1.24 1.52
N ASP A 27 -10.18 -1.55 2.46
CA ASP A 27 -9.31 -2.73 2.40
C ASP A 27 -10.13 -4.02 2.35
N PHE A 28 -11.20 -4.13 3.13
CA PHE A 28 -12.09 -5.30 3.10
C PHE A 28 -12.72 -5.51 1.71
N ILE A 29 -13.21 -4.44 1.08
CA ILE A 29 -13.82 -4.49 -0.25
C ILE A 29 -12.78 -4.88 -1.30
N LEU A 30 -11.62 -4.22 -1.32
CA LEU A 30 -10.54 -4.50 -2.25
C LEU A 30 -9.99 -5.92 -2.10
N GLY A 31 -9.78 -6.37 -0.87
CA GLY A 31 -9.34 -7.74 -0.58
C GLY A 31 -10.35 -8.77 -1.08
N SER A 32 -11.64 -8.54 -0.83
CA SER A 32 -12.72 -9.43 -1.29
C SER A 32 -12.82 -9.51 -2.81
N ILE A 33 -12.70 -8.39 -3.52
CA ILE A 33 -12.64 -8.35 -4.99
C ILE A 33 -11.42 -9.12 -5.50
N GLY A 34 -10.26 -8.95 -4.86
CA GLY A 34 -9.04 -9.70 -5.18
C GLY A 34 -9.24 -11.22 -5.03
N TRP A 35 -9.92 -11.66 -3.97
CA TRP A 35 -10.21 -13.06 -3.73
C TRP A 35 -11.22 -13.63 -4.71
N ASP A 36 -12.27 -12.86 -5.03
CA ASP A 36 -13.24 -13.22 -6.06
C ASP A 36 -12.58 -13.44 -7.42
N MET A 37 -11.65 -12.58 -7.82
CA MET A 37 -10.86 -12.75 -9.06
C MET A 37 -10.02 -14.04 -9.03
N VAL A 38 -9.41 -14.38 -7.90
CA VAL A 38 -8.57 -15.58 -7.73
C VAL A 38 -9.41 -16.87 -7.77
N ILE A 39 -10.62 -16.85 -7.22
CA ILE A 39 -11.55 -17.98 -7.22
C ILE A 39 -12.18 -18.16 -8.61
N SER A 40 -12.65 -17.06 -9.21
CA SER A 40 -13.29 -17.06 -10.52
C SER A 40 -12.31 -17.28 -11.68
N ASN A 41 -10.99 -17.22 -11.44
CA ASN A 41 -9.92 -17.26 -12.45
C ASN A 41 -10.17 -16.29 -13.63
N LYS A 42 -10.90 -15.21 -13.38
CA LYS A 42 -11.17 -14.16 -14.35
C LYS A 42 -10.34 -12.95 -13.96
N PHE A 43 -9.23 -12.77 -14.65
CA PHE A 43 -8.35 -11.62 -14.49
C PHE A 43 -8.58 -10.66 -15.66
N PRO A 44 -8.79 -9.37 -15.40
CA PRO A 44 -8.90 -8.40 -16.48
C PRO A 44 -7.54 -8.21 -17.17
N ASP A 45 -7.56 -7.89 -18.46
CA ASP A 45 -6.36 -7.90 -19.32
C ASP A 45 -5.23 -7.01 -18.79
N TYR A 46 -5.56 -5.86 -18.17
CA TYR A 46 -4.57 -4.98 -17.56
C TYR A 46 -3.78 -5.63 -16.41
N VAL A 47 -4.40 -6.51 -15.61
CA VAL A 47 -3.73 -7.21 -14.50
C VAL A 47 -2.83 -8.31 -15.05
N VAL A 48 -3.29 -9.01 -16.09
CA VAL A 48 -2.50 -10.04 -16.76
C VAL A 48 -1.28 -9.44 -17.43
N GLU A 49 -1.43 -8.28 -18.08
CA GLU A 49 -0.34 -7.56 -18.74
C GLU A 49 0.63 -6.94 -17.74
N PHE A 50 0.15 -6.44 -16.59
CA PHE A 50 1.01 -5.99 -15.50
C PHE A 50 1.86 -7.12 -14.92
N PHE A 51 1.28 -8.32 -14.75
CA PHE A 51 1.98 -9.50 -14.25
C PHE A 51 2.50 -10.40 -15.37
N ARG A 52 2.75 -9.89 -16.58
CA ARG A 52 3.08 -10.74 -17.75
C ARG A 52 4.31 -11.64 -17.54
N THR A 53 5.23 -11.25 -16.65
CA THR A 53 6.44 -11.99 -16.27
C THR A 53 6.29 -12.86 -15.01
N MET A 54 5.15 -12.84 -14.32
CA MET A 54 4.87 -13.61 -13.11
C MET A 54 3.51 -14.34 -13.17
N ASN A 55 3.30 -15.28 -12.25
CA ASN A 55 2.01 -15.97 -12.17
C ASN A 55 0.94 -15.03 -11.58
N THR A 56 0.12 -14.44 -12.46
CA THR A 56 -0.91 -13.44 -12.14
C THR A 56 -1.79 -13.89 -10.96
N ARG A 57 -2.19 -15.15 -10.93
CA ARG A 57 -3.04 -15.70 -9.85
C ARG A 57 -2.36 -15.62 -8.49
N THR A 58 -1.09 -16.04 -8.40
CA THR A 58 -0.32 -16.02 -7.16
C THR A 58 -0.05 -14.58 -6.71
N CYS A 59 0.24 -13.67 -7.64
CA CYS A 59 0.43 -12.26 -7.33
C CYS A 59 -0.86 -11.62 -6.80
N VAL A 60 -1.97 -11.73 -7.52
CA VAL A 60 -3.28 -11.21 -7.09
C VAL A 60 -3.68 -11.81 -5.74
N ALA A 61 -3.39 -13.10 -5.53
CA ALA A 61 -3.65 -13.73 -4.26
C ALA A 61 -2.78 -13.15 -3.13
N GLY A 62 -1.49 -12.95 -3.37
CA GLY A 62 -0.59 -12.31 -2.40
C GLY A 62 -1.03 -10.90 -2.05
N PHE A 63 -1.40 -10.08 -3.04
CA PHE A 63 -1.88 -8.71 -2.82
C PHE A 63 -3.20 -8.68 -2.04
N SER A 64 -4.16 -9.54 -2.39
CA SER A 64 -5.43 -9.65 -1.65
C SER A 64 -5.20 -10.06 -0.19
N ALA A 65 -4.31 -11.03 0.06
CA ALA A 65 -3.94 -11.43 1.42
C ALA A 65 -3.26 -10.30 2.20
N LEU A 66 -2.36 -9.54 1.57
CA LEU A 66 -1.73 -8.37 2.20
C LEU A 66 -2.75 -7.29 2.56
N ILE A 67 -3.71 -7.01 1.69
CA ILE A 67 -4.79 -6.04 1.95
C ILE A 67 -5.65 -6.51 3.14
N TRP A 68 -5.92 -7.81 3.26
CA TRP A 68 -6.59 -8.35 4.44
C TRP A 68 -5.78 -8.22 5.74
N VAL A 69 -4.46 -8.40 5.68
CA VAL A 69 -3.59 -8.14 6.83
C VAL A 69 -3.65 -6.66 7.23
N LEU A 70 -3.62 -5.74 6.25
CA LEU A 70 -3.80 -4.30 6.50
C LEU A 70 -5.15 -3.98 7.14
N MET A 71 -6.24 -4.65 6.74
CA MET A 71 -7.53 -4.52 7.40
C MET A 71 -7.45 -4.91 8.89
N ILE A 72 -6.80 -6.02 9.21
CA ILE A 72 -6.60 -6.46 10.61
C ILE A 72 -5.78 -5.42 11.39
N ASP A 73 -4.75 -4.85 10.77
CA ASP A 73 -3.97 -3.75 11.36
C ASP A 73 -4.84 -2.54 11.71
N HIS A 74 -5.74 -2.11 10.82
CA HIS A 74 -6.68 -1.03 11.10
C HIS A 74 -7.66 -1.36 12.23
N LEU A 75 -8.08 -2.62 12.37
CA LEU A 75 -8.88 -3.06 13.53
C LEU A 75 -8.06 -3.02 14.82
N LEU A 76 -6.78 -3.40 14.77
CA LEU A 76 -5.86 -3.35 15.90
C LEU A 76 -5.62 -1.92 16.38
N LEU A 77 -5.57 -0.96 15.46
CA LEU A 77 -5.52 0.48 15.76
C LEU A 77 -6.76 0.93 16.55
N ILE A 78 -7.96 0.63 16.05
CA ILE A 78 -9.22 1.00 16.72
C ILE A 78 -9.24 0.40 18.12
N TYR A 79 -8.85 -0.87 18.26
CA TYR A 79 -8.73 -1.55 19.54
C TYR A 79 -7.71 -0.86 20.47
N GLY A 80 -6.49 -0.59 20.00
CA GLY A 80 -5.45 0.10 20.76
C GLY A 80 -5.89 1.47 21.27
N VAL A 81 -6.67 2.20 20.47
CA VAL A 81 -7.23 3.51 20.81
C VAL A 81 -8.35 3.42 21.86
N ILE A 82 -9.21 2.41 21.78
CA ILE A 82 -10.29 2.18 22.76
C ILE A 82 -9.69 1.83 24.13
N TYR A 83 -8.75 0.88 24.16
CA TYR A 83 -8.13 0.38 25.40
C TYR A 83 -6.96 1.25 25.91
N ARG A 84 -6.62 2.34 25.18
CA ARG A 84 -5.50 3.24 25.49
C ARG A 84 -4.17 2.49 25.67
N ASN A 85 -3.98 1.39 24.95
CA ASN A 85 -2.76 0.59 25.00
C ASN A 85 -1.71 1.18 24.06
N LEU A 86 -0.77 1.94 24.64
CA LEU A 86 0.33 2.60 23.93
C LEU A 86 1.18 1.63 23.11
N LEU A 87 1.39 0.40 23.59
CA LEU A 87 2.13 -0.63 22.87
C LEU A 87 1.45 -1.01 21.55
N LEU A 88 0.12 -1.17 21.54
CA LEU A 88 -0.62 -1.54 20.32
C LEU A 88 -0.60 -0.40 19.29
N ILE A 89 -0.71 0.85 19.76
CA ILE A 89 -0.59 2.03 18.91
C ILE A 89 0.83 2.11 18.32
N GLY A 90 1.86 1.81 19.11
CA GLY A 90 3.25 1.75 18.65
C GLY A 90 3.49 0.64 17.62
N THR A 91 2.99 -0.56 17.86
CA THR A 91 3.09 -1.68 16.90
C THR A 91 2.38 -1.36 15.58
N TRP A 92 1.18 -0.78 15.64
CA TRP A 92 0.46 -0.36 14.44
C TRP A 92 1.25 0.69 13.64
N LEU A 93 1.85 1.66 14.32
CA LEU A 93 2.65 2.71 13.70
C LEU A 93 3.91 2.15 13.05
N LEU A 94 4.54 1.15 13.69
CA LEU A 94 5.69 0.43 13.15
C LEU A 94 5.34 -0.33 11.87
N ILE A 95 4.21 -1.05 11.85
CA ILE A 95 3.77 -1.81 10.67
C ILE A 95 3.48 -0.84 9.51
N ASN A 96 2.75 0.24 9.77
CA ASN A 96 2.49 1.27 8.75
C ASN A 96 3.77 1.92 8.23
N TYR A 97 4.74 2.18 9.11
CA TYR A 97 6.03 2.72 8.72
C TYR A 97 6.81 1.76 7.81
N ILE A 98 6.80 0.45 8.11
CA ILE A 98 7.42 -0.57 7.26
C ILE A 98 6.73 -0.64 5.90
N VAL A 99 5.40 -0.66 5.86
CA VAL A 99 4.61 -0.68 4.60
C VAL A 99 4.89 0.57 3.77
N PHE A 100 4.97 1.74 4.41
CA PHE A 100 5.34 2.98 3.76
C PHE A 100 6.76 2.92 3.17
N LEU A 101 7.74 2.40 3.91
CA LEU A 101 9.10 2.21 3.39
C LEU A 101 9.14 1.29 2.18
N PHE A 102 8.44 0.14 2.23
CA PHE A 102 8.37 -0.77 1.08
C PHE A 102 7.73 -0.12 -0.15
N THR A 103 6.66 0.65 0.06
CA THR A 103 5.99 1.40 -1.01
C THR A 103 6.93 2.45 -1.60
N LEU A 104 7.64 3.19 -0.75
CA LEU A 104 8.61 4.20 -1.17
C LEU A 104 9.75 3.58 -1.98
N VAL A 105 10.30 2.45 -1.53
CA VAL A 105 11.33 1.71 -2.26
C VAL A 105 10.82 1.26 -3.62
N THR A 106 9.60 0.73 -3.69
CA THR A 106 8.98 0.29 -4.95
C THR A 106 8.82 1.44 -5.93
N VAL A 107 8.32 2.60 -5.48
CA VAL A 107 8.18 3.80 -6.30
C VAL A 107 9.54 4.34 -6.75
N LEU A 108 10.56 4.31 -5.88
CA LEU A 108 11.91 4.73 -6.26
C LEU A 108 12.51 3.82 -7.33
N LEU A 109 12.31 2.51 -7.22
CA LEU A 109 12.78 1.54 -8.21
C LEU A 109 12.07 1.72 -9.56
N ASP A 110 10.77 1.99 -9.55
CA ASP A 110 9.99 2.29 -10.76
C ASP A 110 10.45 3.59 -11.43
N GLY A 111 10.62 4.66 -10.64
CA GLY A 111 11.17 5.93 -11.13
C GLY A 111 12.60 5.78 -11.67
N TRP A 112 13.45 4.98 -11.02
CA TRP A 112 14.80 4.71 -11.49
C TRP A 112 14.82 3.87 -12.77
N ALA A 113 13.89 2.92 -12.93
CA ALA A 113 13.72 2.15 -14.15
C ALA A 113 13.35 3.06 -15.34
N ILE A 114 12.44 4.03 -15.14
CA ILE A 114 12.07 5.01 -16.16
C ILE A 114 13.28 5.89 -16.55
N VAL A 115 14.04 6.38 -15.58
CA VAL A 115 15.25 7.19 -15.84
C VAL A 115 16.30 6.38 -16.60
N ARG A 116 16.52 5.12 -16.25
CA ARG A 116 17.46 4.24 -16.97
C ARG A 116 17.01 4.00 -18.42
N ILE A 117 15.71 3.77 -18.65
CA ILE A 117 15.17 3.59 -20.01
C ILE A 117 15.35 4.86 -20.84
N ASN A 118 15.06 6.03 -20.27
CA ASN A 118 15.26 7.31 -20.96
C ASN A 118 16.75 7.62 -21.23
N SER A 119 17.63 7.32 -20.28
CA SER A 119 19.08 7.45 -20.47
C SER A 119 19.63 6.48 -21.53
N SER A 120 19.00 5.32 -21.69
CA SER A 120 19.39 4.33 -22.72
C SER A 120 18.87 4.74 -24.10
N ARG A 121 17.68 5.36 -24.20
CA ARG A 121 17.17 5.95 -25.46
C ARG A 121 18.00 7.14 -25.92
N GLY A 122 18.43 8.01 -25.00
CA GLY A 122 19.32 9.13 -25.33
C GLY A 122 20.70 8.69 -25.85
N ALA A 123 21.19 7.52 -25.43
CA ALA A 123 22.43 6.95 -25.97
C ALA A 123 22.26 6.40 -27.41
N SER A 124 21.08 5.85 -27.73
CA SER A 124 20.76 5.36 -29.08
C SER A 124 20.61 6.49 -30.10
N GLU A 125 19.99 7.62 -29.75
CA GLU A 125 19.89 8.79 -30.65
C GLU A 125 21.25 9.44 -30.93
N SER A 126 22.17 9.45 -29.95
CA SER A 126 23.54 9.98 -30.16
C SER A 126 24.44 9.11 -31.07
N SER A 127 24.04 7.86 -31.33
CA SER A 127 24.78 6.96 -32.24
C SER A 127 24.30 7.07 -33.70
N GLU A 128 23.09 7.57 -33.95
CA GLU A 128 22.61 7.84 -35.32
C GLU A 128 23.11 9.20 -35.84
N GLU A 129 23.30 10.21 -34.99
CA GLU A 129 23.79 11.54 -35.42
C GLU A 129 25.31 11.60 -35.68
N SER A 130 26.08 10.61 -35.24
CA SER A 130 27.51 10.50 -35.59
C SER A 130 27.76 9.71 -36.89
N THR A 131 26.72 9.22 -37.55
CA THR A 131 26.81 8.43 -38.80
C THR A 131 26.00 9.03 -39.96
N ALA A 132 25.71 10.33 -39.91
CA ALA A 132 25.12 11.12 -40.99
C ALA A 132 26.10 12.20 -41.48
#